data_AF-A0A526XN38-F1
#
_entry.id   AF-A0A526XN38-F1
#
_cell.length_a   1.000
_cell.length_b   1.000
_cell.length_c   1.000
_cell.angle_alpha   90.00
_cell.angle_beta   90.00
_cell.angle_gamma   90.00
#
_symmetry.space_group_name_H-M   'P 1'
#
loop_
_entity.id
_entity.type
_entity.pdbx_description
1 polymer ?
#
loop_
_entity_poly.entity_id
_entity_poly.type
_entity_poly.pdbx_seq_one_letter_code
_entity_poly.pdbx_strand_id
1 'polypeptide(L)'
;IAKGIVINGLPILISPSPSFSHLDQYYAECVTGGPGSFVLPVYAASEFVTAIRRKLVLEVGGVTDPNAGPGADPGSVPVDAAA
;
A
#
# COMPACT_ATOMS: atom_id res chain seq x y z
N ILE A 1 3.64 -11.68 1.50
CA ILE A 1 3.00 -11.56 0.17
C ILE A 1 2.35 -12.86 -0.31
N ALA A 2 2.95 -14.05 -0.10
CA ALA A 2 2.49 -15.35 -0.58
C ALA A 2 1.04 -15.81 -0.20
N LYS A 3 0.29 -15.02 0.58
CA LYS A 3 -1.13 -15.25 0.89
C LYS A 3 -2.09 -14.41 0.04
N GLY A 4 -1.61 -13.79 -1.04
CA GLY A 4 -2.40 -12.83 -1.83
C GLY A 4 -2.63 -11.48 -1.15
N ILE A 5 -1.89 -11.19 -0.07
CA ILE A 5 -2.00 -9.92 0.67
C ILE A 5 -1.09 -8.88 0.01
N VAL A 6 -1.68 -7.73 -0.32
CA VAL A 6 -0.99 -6.53 -0.80
C VAL A 6 -0.52 -5.71 0.40
N ILE A 7 0.73 -5.24 0.37
CA ILE A 7 1.34 -4.38 1.39
C ILE A 7 1.74 -3.06 0.74
N ASN A 8 1.17 -1.95 1.22
CA ASN A 8 1.48 -0.59 0.77
C ASN A 8 2.32 0.18 1.80
N GLY A 9 3.35 0.90 1.35
CA GLY A 9 4.25 1.67 2.20
C GLY A 9 3.87 3.15 2.35
N LEU A 10 3.98 3.68 3.57
CA LEU A 10 3.94 5.12 3.87
C LEU A 10 5.06 5.45 4.88
N PRO A 11 6.34 5.39 4.47
CA PRO A 11 7.45 5.69 5.36
C PRO A 11 7.48 7.19 5.69
N ILE A 12 7.67 7.51 6.97
CA ILE A 12 7.76 8.89 7.47
C ILE A 12 9.21 9.19 7.83
N LEU A 13 9.82 10.10 7.08
CA LEU A 13 11.23 10.49 7.12
C LEU A 13 11.40 11.98 7.45
N ILE A 14 10.63 12.48 8.42
CA ILE A 14 10.67 13.90 8.83
C ILE A 14 11.82 14.12 9.83
N SER A 15 12.75 15.02 9.50
CA SER A 15 13.85 15.37 10.40
C SER A 15 13.40 16.22 11.60
N PRO A 16 13.94 15.99 12.82
CA PRO A 16 14.80 14.88 13.18
C PRO A 16 13.97 13.60 13.38
N SER A 17 14.26 12.56 12.61
CA SER A 17 13.75 11.22 12.89
C SER A 17 14.93 10.32 13.25
N PRO A 18 14.79 9.43 14.25
CA PRO A 18 15.79 8.42 14.56
C PRO A 18 15.87 7.30 13.49
N SER A 19 15.21 7.50 12.35
CA SER A 19 15.12 6.54 11.26
C SER A 19 16.49 6.33 10.62
N PHE A 20 16.80 5.07 10.28
CA PHE A 20 17.97 4.74 9.47
C PHE A 20 17.92 5.44 8.11
N SER A 21 19.10 5.74 7.54
CA SER A 21 19.21 6.25 6.17
C SER A 21 18.54 5.29 5.19
N HIS A 22 17.87 5.85 4.17
CA HIS A 22 17.23 5.09 3.08
C HIS A 22 16.05 4.20 3.50
N LEU A 23 15.28 4.60 4.53
CA LEU A 23 14.08 3.85 4.95
C LEU A 23 13.05 3.70 3.81
N ASP A 24 12.94 4.70 2.94
CA ASP A 24 12.15 4.64 1.71
C ASP A 24 12.58 3.51 0.78
N GLN A 25 13.89 3.35 0.55
CA GLN A 25 14.45 2.25 -0.24
C GLN A 25 14.17 0.89 0.39
N TYR A 26 14.36 0.74 1.70
CA TYR A 26 14.02 -0.50 2.41
C TYR A 26 12.53 -0.85 2.24
N TYR A 27 11.64 0.15 2.31
CA TYR A 27 10.21 -0.09 2.08
C TYR A 27 9.90 -0.50 0.65
N ALA A 28 10.61 0.05 -0.35
CA ALA A 28 10.44 -0.32 -1.75
C ALA A 28 10.97 -1.73 -2.07
N GLU A 29 12.09 -2.12 -1.49
CA GLU A 29 12.80 -3.34 -1.86
C GLU A 29 12.45 -4.54 -0.97
N CYS A 30 12.06 -4.33 0.28
CA CYS A 30 11.96 -5.40 1.29
C CYS A 30 10.59 -5.52 1.98
N VAL A 31 9.73 -4.50 1.95
CA VAL A 31 8.47 -4.48 2.72
C VAL A 31 7.23 -4.45 1.82
N THR A 32 7.23 -3.56 0.83
CA THR A 32 6.09 -3.31 -0.06
C THR A 32 6.00 -4.42 -1.10
N GLY A 33 4.78 -4.87 -1.42
CA GLY A 33 4.62 -5.92 -2.41
C GLY A 33 3.18 -6.35 -2.63
N GLY A 34 2.97 -7.11 -3.70
CA GLY A 34 1.65 -7.47 -4.21
C GLY A 34 1.25 -6.59 -5.41
N PRO A 35 0.31 -7.05 -6.26
CA PRO A 35 -0.16 -6.28 -7.42
C PRO A 35 -0.69 -4.90 -7.01
N GLY A 36 -0.32 -3.86 -7.74
CA GLY A 36 -0.73 -2.48 -7.47
C GLY A 36 -0.18 -1.86 -6.17
N SER A 37 0.78 -2.52 -5.50
CA SER A 37 1.40 -1.96 -4.30
C SER A 37 2.24 -0.72 -4.62
N PHE A 38 2.30 0.21 -3.65
CA PHE A 38 3.00 1.49 -3.81
C PHE A 38 3.73 1.91 -2.54
N VAL A 39 4.68 2.84 -2.68
CA VAL A 39 5.39 3.50 -1.58
C VAL A 39 5.18 5.01 -1.66
N LEU A 40 4.75 5.63 -0.55
CA LEU A 40 4.55 7.09 -0.42
C LEU A 40 5.44 7.63 0.71
N PRO A 41 6.68 8.06 0.45
CA PRO A 41 7.53 8.64 1.49
C PRO A 41 7.07 10.06 1.87
N VAL A 42 7.22 10.41 3.14
CA VAL A 42 6.93 11.73 3.70
C VAL A 42 8.21 12.31 4.28
N TYR A 43 8.73 13.41 3.71
CA TYR A 43 10.00 14.00 4.16
C TYR A 43 9.80 15.26 5.00
N ALA A 44 8.64 15.92 4.89
CA ALA A 44 8.31 17.10 5.67
C ALA A 44 6.98 16.98 6.42
N ALA A 45 6.87 17.63 7.58
CA ALA A 45 5.65 17.66 8.38
C ALA A 45 4.45 18.26 7.61
N SER A 46 4.71 19.20 6.70
CA SER A 46 3.71 19.79 5.80
C SER A 46 3.07 18.77 4.85
N GLU A 47 3.76 17.68 4.53
CA GLU A 47 3.30 16.65 3.59
C GLU A 47 2.43 15.59 4.28
N PHE A 48 2.56 15.46 5.60
CA PHE A 48 1.99 14.37 6.39
C PHE A 48 0.47 14.20 6.19
N VAL A 49 -0.28 15.29 6.29
CA VAL A 49 -1.74 15.28 6.14
C VAL A 49 -2.15 14.86 4.73
N THR A 50 -1.46 15.38 3.71
CA THR A 50 -1.74 15.07 2.31
C THR A 50 -1.39 13.62 2.00
N ALA A 51 -0.28 13.12 2.51
CA ALA A 51 0.19 11.76 2.27
C ALA A 51 -0.74 10.71 2.91
N ILE A 52 -1.22 10.94 4.13
CA ILE A 52 -2.21 10.06 4.77
C ILE A 52 -3.52 10.04 3.98
N ARG A 53 -4.04 11.22 3.57
CA ARG A 53 -5.27 11.28 2.76
C ARG A 53 -5.11 10.51 1.45
N ARG A 54 -3.97 10.69 0.76
CA ARG A 54 -3.66 9.96 -0.47
C ARG A 54 -3.62 8.45 -0.23
N LYS A 55 -2.98 7.98 0.85
CA LYS A 55 -2.97 6.56 1.22
C LYS A 55 -4.37 6.01 1.41
N LEU A 56 -5.22 6.70 2.20
CA LEU A 56 -6.58 6.26 2.46
C LEU A 56 -7.44 6.21 1.19
N VAL A 57 -7.31 7.20 0.31
CA VAL A 57 -8.02 7.21 -0.98
C VAL A 57 -7.58 6.02 -1.85
N LEU A 58 -6.29 5.71 -1.89
CA LEU A 58 -5.76 4.59 -2.68
C LEU A 58 -6.12 3.22 -2.09
N GLU A 59 -6.22 3.10 -0.76
CA GLU A 59 -6.51 1.82 -0.08
C GLU A 59 -8.00 1.51 0.02
N VAL A 60 -8.84 2.51 0.33
CA VAL A 60 -10.28 2.32 0.53
C VAL A 60 -11.05 2.58 -0.76
N GLY A 61 -10.52 3.43 -1.65
CA GLY A 61 -11.19 3.84 -2.89
C GLY A 61 -11.31 2.74 -3.96
N GLY A 62 -10.83 1.52 -3.69
CA GLY A 62 -11.05 0.37 -4.57
C GLY A 62 -10.42 0.54 -5.94
N VAL A 63 -9.33 1.29 -6.08
CA VAL A 63 -8.56 1.33 -7.33
C VAL A 63 -7.86 -0.02 -7.49
N THR A 64 -8.61 -1.00 -7.99
CA THR A 64 -8.06 -2.16 -8.66
C THR A 64 -7.18 -1.65 -9.79
N ASP A 65 -5.89 -1.87 -9.67
CA ASP A 65 -4.91 -1.56 -10.70
C ASP A 65 -5.41 -2.11 -12.05
N PRO A 66 -5.59 -1.26 -13.09
CA PRO A 66 -6.03 -1.72 -14.41
C PRO A 66 -5.02 -2.66 -15.08
N ASN A 67 -3.82 -2.85 -14.51
CA ASN A 67 -2.84 -3.87 -14.91
C ASN A 67 -2.93 -5.17 -14.11
N ALA A 68 -3.95 -5.37 -13.27
CA ALA A 68 -4.29 -6.69 -12.76
C ALA A 68 -4.71 -7.57 -13.95
N GLY A 69 -3.76 -8.33 -14.50
CA GLY A 69 -3.97 -9.17 -15.67
C GLY A 69 -5.14 -10.17 -15.51
N PRO A 70 -5.69 -10.69 -16.62
CA PRO A 70 -6.85 -11.58 -16.60
C PRO A 70 -6.48 -12.89 -15.90
N GLY A 71 -6.85 -12.99 -14.62
CA GLY A 71 -6.54 -14.14 -13.77
C GLY A 71 -6.71 -13.89 -12.27
N ALA A 72 -6.80 -12.64 -11.83
CA ALA A 72 -7.22 -12.33 -10.47
C ALA A 72 -8.75 -12.32 -10.40
N ASP A 73 -9.36 -13.48 -10.13
CA ASP A 73 -10.75 -13.56 -9.64
C ASP A 73 -10.82 -12.85 -8.27
N PRO A 74 -11.49 -11.68 -8.15
CA PRO A 74 -11.63 -10.98 -6.88
C PRO A 74 -12.82 -11.52 -6.05
N GLY A 75 -13.50 -12.59 -6.48
CA GLY A 75 -14.89 -12.83 -6.14
C GLY A 75 -15.29 -14.22 -5.61
N SER A 76 -14.39 -15.20 -5.45
CA SER A 76 -14.79 -16.48 -4.84
C SER A 76 -14.84 -16.40 -3.31
N VAL A 77 -15.74 -15.56 -2.77
CA VAL A 77 -16.29 -15.79 -1.43
C VAL A 77 -17.52 -16.67 -1.66
N PRO A 78 -17.50 -17.98 -1.35
CA PRO A 78 -18.72 -18.77 -1.38
C PRO A 78 -19.64 -18.25 -0.28
N VAL A 79 -20.64 -17.47 -0.68
CA VAL A 79 -21.81 -17.23 0.15
C VAL A 79 -22.64 -18.51 0.08
N ASP A 80 -22.41 -19.40 1.05
CA ASP A 80 -23.24 -20.58 1.24
C ASP A 80 -24.71 -20.14 1.31
N ALA A 81 -25.50 -20.81 0.48
CA ALA A 81 -26.94 -20.81 0.52
C ALA A 81 -27.43 -21.13 1.94
N ALA A 82 -28.06 -20.15 2.58
CA ALA A 82 -28.83 -20.37 3.79
C ALA A 82 -30.16 -19.61 3.68
N ALA A 83 -31.22 -20.42 3.66
CA ALA A 83 -32.66 -20.13 3.76
C ALA A 83 -33.38 -19.57 2.52
#